data_AF-A0A0C3SAP4-F1
#
_entry.id   AF-A0A0C3SAP4-F1
#
_cell.length_a   1.000
_cell.length_b   1.000
_cell.length_c   1.000
_cell.angle_alpha   90.00
_cell.angle_beta   90.00
_cell.angle_gamma   90.00
#
_symmetry.space_group_name_H-M   'P 1'
#
loop_
_entity.id
_entity.type
_entity.pdbx_description
1 polymer ?
#
loop_
_entity_poly.entity_id
_entity_poly.type
_entity_poly.pdbx_seq_one_letter_code
_entity_poly.pdbx_strand_id
1 'polypeptide(L)'
;MPAVSTLSDDEKGRVKNAIPKSSNKIHTAALARIYFAHPNPNDWSYSGLQGALAFTHDNSRGAFYFKLVDLVGTRGVIWEHEFYEGFEYYQDRPYFHSFPGDECMIAFVFAEEGEAKTMFKKVSSRKAEPAKVKASSSKKKSSKGGKIDKSMISGPTQGSFKHVAHMGYDAEKGFTSSGVDPSWTALLTALESQGVDREMVQNNMDFIKDFMRNAGAAEAAAAQKKKAPPPPIPRHRGHAQQDSASAPAPP
;
A
#
# COMPACT_ATOMS: atom_id res chain seq x y z
N MET A 1 16.06 28.04 10.55
CA MET A 1 17.12 27.28 11.25
C MET A 1 17.23 25.92 10.58
N PRO A 2 18.42 25.46 10.15
CA PRO A 2 18.58 24.10 9.64
C PRO A 2 18.19 23.10 10.74
N ALA A 3 17.50 22.02 10.38
CA ALA A 3 17.11 20.97 11.31
C ALA A 3 18.38 20.30 11.88
N VAL A 4 18.72 20.64 13.12
CA VAL A 4 19.81 19.99 13.84
C VAL A 4 19.30 18.61 14.25
N SER A 5 19.93 17.56 13.74
CA SER A 5 19.61 16.21 14.19
C SER A 5 20.11 16.04 15.62
N THR A 6 19.29 15.41 16.47
CA THR A 6 19.68 15.14 17.87
C THR A 6 20.73 14.04 17.98
N LEU A 7 20.91 13.24 16.93
CA LEU A 7 21.92 12.19 16.86
C LEU A 7 23.27 12.77 16.41
N SER A 8 24.29 12.53 17.21
CA SER A 8 25.71 12.71 16.83
C SER A 8 26.11 11.76 15.71
N ASP A 9 27.24 12.02 15.07
CA ASP A 9 27.71 11.18 13.97
C ASP A 9 28.13 9.77 14.42
N ASP A 10 28.64 9.65 15.65
CA ASP A 10 28.92 8.37 16.29
C ASP A 10 27.63 7.56 16.53
N GLU A 11 26.58 8.21 17.04
CA GLU A 11 25.27 7.57 17.25
C GLU A 11 24.63 7.16 15.92
N LYS A 12 24.72 8.00 14.88
CA LYS A 12 24.29 7.62 13.52
C LYS A 12 25.08 6.41 13.02
N GLY A 13 26.37 6.32 13.36
CA GLY A 13 27.21 5.14 13.09
C GLY A 13 26.67 3.88 13.76
N ARG A 14 26.33 3.97 15.06
CA ARG A 14 25.72 2.87 15.83
C ARG A 14 24.41 2.40 15.22
N VAL A 15 23.53 3.32 14.83
CA VAL A 15 22.25 3.00 14.16
C VAL A 15 22.48 2.27 12.84
N LYS A 16 23.41 2.74 12.01
CA LYS A 16 23.73 2.12 10.71
C LYS A 16 24.36 0.73 10.86
N ASN A 17 25.15 0.52 11.91
CA ASN A 17 25.74 -0.78 12.23
C ASN A 17 24.69 -1.76 12.74
N ALA A 18 23.77 -1.29 13.60
CA ALA A 18 22.69 -2.10 14.15
C ALA A 18 21.61 -2.45 13.11
N ILE A 19 21.41 -1.60 12.09
CA ILE A 19 20.40 -1.78 11.04
C ILE A 19 21.11 -1.84 9.67
N PRO A 20 21.48 -3.06 9.21
CA PRO A 20 22.26 -3.23 8.00
C PRO A 20 21.58 -2.66 6.75
N LYS A 21 22.29 -1.77 6.04
CA LYS A 21 21.79 -1.13 4.80
C LYS A 21 21.52 -2.11 3.65
N SER A 22 22.13 -3.29 3.70
CA SER A 22 21.96 -4.34 2.68
C SER A 22 20.52 -4.86 2.61
N SER A 23 19.86 -5.02 3.77
CA SER A 23 18.48 -5.47 3.87
C SER A 23 17.50 -4.33 4.19
N ASN A 24 17.94 -3.32 4.94
CA ASN A 24 17.07 -2.28 5.46
C ASN A 24 17.34 -0.91 4.84
N LYS A 25 16.28 -0.15 4.53
CA LYS A 25 16.36 1.27 4.19
C LYS A 25 15.87 2.11 5.37
N ILE A 26 16.78 2.86 5.98
CA ILE A 26 16.44 3.82 7.04
C ILE A 26 15.87 5.09 6.39
N HIS A 27 14.65 5.47 6.77
CA HIS A 27 13.99 6.68 6.27
C HIS A 27 14.28 7.91 7.12
N THR A 28 14.28 7.72 8.43
CA THR A 28 14.62 8.75 9.42
C THR A 28 14.91 8.05 10.75
N ALA A 29 15.74 8.66 11.57
CA ALA A 29 16.03 8.21 12.93
C ALA A 29 16.09 9.42 13.85
N ALA A 30 15.63 9.26 15.09
CA ALA A 30 15.55 10.33 16.09
C ALA A 30 15.70 9.74 17.49
N LEU A 31 16.14 10.55 18.47
CA LEU A 31 16.12 10.14 19.88
C LEU A 31 14.68 10.05 20.38
N ALA A 32 14.31 8.91 20.95
CA ALA A 32 12.99 8.70 21.53
C ALA A 32 12.99 7.71 22.71
N ARG A 33 11.89 7.78 23.47
CA ARG A 33 11.51 6.86 24.54
C ARG A 33 10.20 6.17 24.19
N ILE A 34 10.03 4.93 24.62
CA ILE A 34 8.80 4.15 24.38
C ILE A 34 7.96 4.09 25.66
N TYR A 35 6.67 4.33 25.51
CA TYR A 35 5.66 4.20 26.57
C TYR A 35 4.59 3.20 26.13
N PHE A 36 4.02 2.49 27.09
CA PHE A 36 2.92 1.56 26.90
C PHE A 36 1.73 1.98 27.75
N ALA A 37 0.52 1.88 27.22
CA ALA A 37 -0.72 2.01 27.99
C ALA A 37 -1.06 0.68 28.68
N HIS A 38 -0.13 0.19 29.51
CA HIS A 38 -0.21 -1.07 30.24
C HIS A 38 0.49 -0.91 31.61
N PRO A 39 -0.03 -1.50 32.70
CA PRO A 39 -1.21 -2.36 32.78
C PRO A 39 -2.55 -1.63 32.73
N ASN A 40 -2.59 -0.33 32.99
CA ASN A 40 -3.81 0.48 32.87
C ASN A 40 -3.92 1.06 31.45
N PRO A 41 -4.97 0.74 30.67
CA PRO A 41 -5.16 1.32 29.33
C PRO A 41 -5.38 2.84 29.32
N ASN A 42 -5.72 3.43 30.46
CA ASN A 42 -5.97 4.87 30.59
C ASN A 42 -4.72 5.68 30.97
N ASP A 43 -3.61 5.02 31.31
CA ASP A 43 -2.38 5.69 31.76
C ASP A 43 -1.16 5.22 30.97
N TRP A 44 -0.28 6.16 30.64
CA TRP A 44 0.98 5.86 29.96
C TRP A 44 2.09 5.51 30.96
N SER A 45 2.68 4.33 30.80
CA SER A 45 3.81 3.86 31.60
C SER A 45 5.09 3.83 30.77
N TYR A 46 6.19 4.35 31.31
CA TYR A 46 7.49 4.29 30.64
C TYR A 46 7.98 2.84 30.60
N SER A 47 8.32 2.35 29.41
CA SER A 47 8.78 0.97 29.20
C SER A 47 10.20 0.69 29.71
N GLY A 48 10.96 1.73 30.07
CA GLY A 48 12.40 1.61 30.30
C GLY A 48 13.25 1.64 29.02
N LEU A 49 12.62 1.63 27.84
CA LEU A 49 13.29 1.61 26.55
C LEU A 49 13.50 3.03 26.00
N GLN A 50 14.76 3.37 25.74
CA GLN A 50 15.17 4.62 25.11
C GLN A 50 16.36 4.41 24.18
N GLY A 51 16.47 5.26 23.16
CA GLY A 51 17.57 5.21 22.20
C GLY A 51 17.23 5.91 20.89
N ALA A 52 17.89 5.50 19.81
CA ALA A 52 17.57 5.97 18.47
C ALA A 52 16.43 5.16 17.88
N LEU A 53 15.25 5.77 17.76
CA LEU A 53 14.12 5.20 17.06
C LEU A 53 14.28 5.45 15.57
N ALA A 54 14.37 4.38 14.79
CA ALA A 54 14.49 4.41 13.34
C ALA A 54 13.21 3.91 12.68
N PHE A 55 12.71 4.68 11.72
CA PHE A 55 11.69 4.22 10.78
C PHE A 55 12.38 3.60 9.57
N THR A 56 12.12 2.32 9.32
CA THR A 56 12.84 1.52 8.34
C THR A 56 11.91 0.75 7.42
N HIS A 57 12.40 0.45 6.21
CA HIS A 57 11.77 -0.49 5.29
C HIS A 57 12.71 -1.68 5.10
N ASP A 58 12.28 -2.86 5.51
CA ASP A 58 13.02 -4.08 5.25
C ASP A 58 12.70 -4.57 3.83
N ASN A 59 13.67 -4.50 2.94
CA ASN A 59 13.48 -4.89 1.54
C ASN A 59 13.43 -6.41 1.36
N SER A 60 13.90 -7.18 2.35
CA SER A 60 13.83 -8.64 2.30
C SER A 60 12.44 -9.15 2.67
N ARG A 61 11.80 -8.51 3.66
CA ARG A 61 10.44 -8.85 4.13
C ARG A 61 9.35 -8.03 3.43
N GLY A 62 9.71 -6.92 2.80
CA GLY A 62 8.76 -6.02 2.12
C GLY A 62 7.86 -5.23 3.08
N ALA A 63 8.30 -5.07 4.33
CA ALA A 63 7.50 -4.48 5.40
C ALA A 63 8.22 -3.28 6.05
N PHE A 64 7.42 -2.40 6.66
CA PHE A 64 7.92 -1.28 7.42
C PHE A 64 8.06 -1.64 8.90
N TYR A 65 9.08 -1.08 9.55
CA TYR A 65 9.32 -1.29 10.97
C TYR A 65 9.69 0.01 11.65
N PHE A 66 9.25 0.14 12.90
CA PHE A 66 9.98 0.91 13.89
C PHE A 66 11.03 0.01 14.54
N LYS A 67 12.25 0.51 14.68
CA LYS A 67 13.36 -0.19 15.36
C LYS A 67 14.04 0.78 16.32
N LEU A 68 14.11 0.45 17.60
CA LEU A 68 14.83 1.22 18.61
C LEU A 68 16.22 0.64 18.80
N VAL A 69 17.25 1.46 18.57
CA VAL A 69 18.66 1.09 18.76
C VAL A 69 19.15 1.65 20.08
N ASP A 70 19.79 0.79 20.88
CA ASP A 70 20.47 1.18 22.11
C ASP A 70 21.69 2.05 21.80
N LEU A 71 21.67 3.29 22.30
CA LEU A 71 22.76 4.23 22.15
C LEU A 71 23.69 4.26 23.36
N VAL A 72 23.24 3.79 24.52
CA VAL A 72 24.02 3.80 25.76
C VAL A 72 24.89 2.54 25.81
N GLY A 73 24.31 1.39 25.50
CA GLY A 73 24.99 0.10 25.44
C GLY A 73 25.49 -0.28 24.04
N THR A 74 25.72 -1.59 23.87
CA THR A 74 26.16 -2.22 22.62
C THR A 74 25.16 -3.24 22.07
N ARG A 75 23.94 -3.27 22.61
CA ARG A 75 22.92 -4.30 22.32
C ARG A 75 22.34 -4.21 20.91
N GLY A 76 22.63 -3.15 20.15
CA GLY A 76 22.06 -2.95 18.83
C GLY A 76 20.58 -2.63 18.91
N VAL A 77 19.73 -3.31 18.12
CA VAL A 77 18.28 -3.14 18.15
C VAL A 77 17.71 -3.80 19.41
N ILE A 78 17.07 -3.03 20.29
CA ILE A 78 16.50 -3.49 21.56
C ILE A 78 14.97 -3.58 21.55
N TRP A 79 14.33 -3.02 20.54
CA TRP A 79 12.90 -3.11 20.35
C TRP A 79 12.56 -2.93 18.87
N GLU A 80 11.57 -3.65 18.38
CA GLU A 80 11.05 -3.49 17.03
C GLU A 80 9.54 -3.70 16.99
N HIS A 81 8.89 -3.05 16.03
CA HIS A 81 7.47 -3.23 15.74
C HIS A 81 7.23 -3.17 14.24
N GLU A 82 6.59 -4.21 13.72
CA GLU A 82 6.19 -4.35 12.33
C GLU A 82 4.89 -3.59 12.05
N PHE A 83 4.80 -2.94 10.91
CA PHE A 83 3.57 -2.26 10.52
C PHE A 83 2.59 -3.29 9.96
N TYR A 84 1.41 -3.37 10.58
CA TYR A 84 0.29 -4.15 10.08
C TYR A 84 -0.44 -3.41 8.92
N GLU A 85 -1.32 -4.12 8.22
CA GLU A 85 -2.13 -3.54 7.15
C GLU A 85 -3.09 -2.49 7.71
N GLY A 86 -3.16 -1.31 7.08
CA GLY A 86 -3.95 -0.20 7.62
C GLY A 86 -3.34 0.43 8.88
N PHE A 87 -2.03 0.27 9.11
CA PHE A 87 -1.29 0.86 10.23
C PHE A 87 -1.80 2.28 10.55
N GLU A 88 -2.15 2.54 11.80
CA GLU A 88 -2.60 3.85 12.28
C GLU A 88 -1.49 4.51 13.08
N TYR A 89 -1.33 5.83 12.93
CA TYR A 89 -0.23 6.57 13.58
C TYR A 89 -0.72 7.97 13.84
N TYR A 90 -0.72 8.35 15.11
CA TYR A 90 -1.32 9.59 15.59
C TYR A 90 -0.24 10.50 16.15
N GLN A 91 -0.34 11.79 15.83
CA GLN A 91 0.49 12.84 16.41
C GLN A 91 -0.37 13.57 17.46
N ASP A 92 -0.50 12.98 18.65
CA ASP A 92 -1.33 13.55 19.72
C ASP A 92 -0.74 14.85 20.26
N ARG A 93 0.60 14.96 20.26
CA ARG A 93 1.35 16.18 20.56
C ARG A 93 2.55 16.33 19.63
N PRO A 94 3.16 17.52 19.51
CA PRO A 94 4.32 17.74 18.64
C PRO A 94 5.48 16.75 18.85
N TYR A 95 5.72 16.30 20.08
CA TYR A 95 6.76 15.33 20.46
C TYR A 95 6.21 13.98 20.93
N PHE A 96 4.89 13.80 21.00
CA PHE A 96 4.24 12.58 21.51
C PHE A 96 3.38 11.98 20.42
N HIS A 97 3.79 10.82 19.92
CA HIS A 97 3.04 10.09 18.91
C HIS A 97 2.59 8.74 19.45
N SER A 98 1.42 8.29 19.05
CA SER A 98 0.86 7.01 19.49
C SER A 98 0.36 6.17 18.31
N PHE A 99 0.24 4.87 18.56
CA PHE A 99 -0.37 3.91 17.64
C PHE A 99 -0.85 2.68 18.42
N PRO A 100 -1.82 1.93 17.90
CA PRO A 100 -2.22 0.69 18.51
C PRO A 100 -1.18 -0.39 18.23
N GLY A 101 -0.67 -1.02 19.30
CA GLY A 101 0.06 -2.28 19.20
C GLY A 101 -0.88 -3.47 19.35
N ASP A 102 -0.31 -4.68 19.44
CA ASP A 102 -1.07 -5.92 19.50
C ASP A 102 -1.88 -6.06 20.81
N GLU A 103 -1.29 -5.63 21.93
CA GLU A 103 -1.87 -5.82 23.27
C GLU A 103 -2.31 -4.51 23.93
N CYS A 104 -1.68 -3.38 23.58
CA CYS A 104 -1.95 -2.08 24.17
C CYS A 104 -1.55 -0.94 23.23
N MET A 105 -1.97 0.28 23.57
CA MET A 105 -1.48 1.47 22.88
C MET A 105 0.01 1.67 23.20
N ILE A 106 0.78 2.00 22.16
CA ILE A 106 2.21 2.29 22.25
C ILE A 106 2.40 3.76 21.89
N ALA A 107 3.32 4.43 22.58
CA ALA A 107 3.69 5.79 22.26
C ALA A 107 5.18 6.02 22.24
N PHE A 108 5.59 6.97 21.41
CA PHE A 108 6.93 7.50 21.34
C PHE A 108 6.95 8.93 21.84
N VAL A 109 7.89 9.19 22.74
CA VAL A 109 8.24 10.55 23.18
C VAL A 109 9.59 10.90 22.57
N PHE A 110 9.59 11.86 21.66
CA PHE A 110 10.80 12.33 20.97
C PHE A 110 11.52 13.40 21.79
N ALA A 111 12.85 13.45 21.66
CA ALA A 111 13.66 14.50 22.29
C ALA A 111 13.45 15.87 21.63
N GLU A 112 13.10 15.91 20.34
CA GLU A 112 12.82 17.13 19.59
C GLU A 112 11.56 17.00 18.72
N GLU A 113 10.70 18.03 18.75
CA GLU A 113 9.50 18.20 17.96
C GLU A 113 9.78 18.24 16.45
N GLY A 114 10.89 18.84 16.02
CA GLY A 114 11.25 18.88 14.59
C GLY A 114 11.51 17.49 14.00
N GLU A 115 12.16 16.62 14.77
CA GLU A 115 12.43 15.23 14.38
C GLU A 115 11.16 14.37 14.46
N ALA A 116 10.34 14.58 15.51
CA ALA A 116 9.02 13.97 15.62
C ALA A 116 8.18 14.28 14.38
N LYS A 117 7.99 15.57 14.05
CA LYS A 117 7.25 16.00 12.86
C LYS A 117 7.77 15.37 11.57
N THR A 118 9.09 15.25 11.44
CA THR A 118 9.71 14.55 10.31
C THR A 118 9.35 13.08 10.28
N MET A 119 9.39 12.39 11.42
CA MET A 119 8.99 10.99 11.53
C MET A 119 7.51 10.79 11.18
N PHE A 120 6.61 11.62 11.73
CA PHE A 120 5.19 11.58 11.39
C PHE A 120 4.96 11.75 9.88
N LYS A 121 5.57 12.77 9.27
CA LYS A 121 5.47 12.98 7.82
C LYS A 121 5.96 11.78 7.02
N LYS A 122 7.08 11.16 7.41
CA LYS A 122 7.65 10.00 6.71
C LYS A 122 6.75 8.77 6.81
N VAL A 123 6.21 8.50 8.00
CA VAL A 123 5.29 7.38 8.25
C VAL A 123 4.00 7.58 7.47
N SER A 124 3.35 8.74 7.60
CA SER A 124 2.08 9.05 6.94
C SER A 124 2.19 9.09 5.41
N SER A 125 3.31 9.57 4.85
CA SER A 125 3.52 9.59 3.39
C SER A 125 3.59 8.21 2.73
N ARG A 126 3.83 7.14 3.50
CA ARG A 126 3.98 5.78 2.97
C ARG A 126 2.74 4.92 3.13
N LYS A 127 1.74 5.39 3.88
CA LYS A 127 0.41 4.78 3.94
C LYS A 127 -0.37 4.91 2.62
N ALA A 128 0.10 5.76 1.71
CA ALA A 128 -0.60 6.09 0.46
C ALA A 128 -0.18 5.25 -0.77
N GLU A 129 0.69 4.25 -0.62
CA GLU A 129 1.06 3.37 -1.74
C GLU A 129 0.40 1.99 -1.58
N PRO A 130 -0.69 1.68 -2.31
CA PRO A 130 -1.11 0.30 -2.49
C PRO A 130 0.04 -0.45 -3.19
N ALA A 131 0.40 -1.61 -2.65
CA ALA A 131 1.52 -2.43 -3.10
C ALA A 131 1.54 -2.62 -4.63
N LYS A 132 2.33 -1.81 -5.34
CA LYS A 132 2.71 -2.12 -6.72
C LYS A 132 3.71 -3.27 -6.67
N VAL A 133 3.19 -4.48 -6.85
CA VAL A 133 3.94 -5.66 -7.28
C VAL A 133 4.93 -5.26 -8.38
N LYS A 134 6.21 -5.17 -8.02
CA LYS A 134 7.29 -5.03 -8.99
C LYS A 134 7.42 -6.38 -9.70
N ALA A 135 6.79 -6.48 -10.87
CA ALA A 135 7.07 -7.55 -11.81
C ALA A 135 8.55 -7.50 -12.19
N SER A 136 9.29 -8.50 -11.73
CA SER A 136 10.66 -8.78 -12.10
C SER A 136 10.73 -9.24 -13.56
N SER A 137 11.19 -8.38 -14.47
CA SER A 137 11.66 -8.82 -15.79
C SER A 137 13.19 -8.89 -15.79
N SER A 138 13.71 -10.09 -15.57
CA SER A 138 15.12 -10.40 -15.77
C SER A 138 15.40 -10.58 -17.27
N LYS A 139 16.45 -9.92 -17.77
CA LYS A 139 17.21 -10.42 -18.94
C LYS A 139 18.69 -10.01 -18.84
N LYS A 140 19.55 -10.95 -19.24
CA LYS A 140 20.98 -11.13 -18.95
C LYS A 140 21.94 -10.14 -19.62
N LYS A 141 22.94 -9.69 -18.84
CA LYS A 141 24.43 -9.76 -18.98
C LYS A 141 25.13 -9.29 -20.28
N SER A 142 25.97 -8.25 -20.17
CA SER A 142 27.40 -8.21 -20.57
C SER A 142 28.03 -6.88 -20.08
N SER A 143 29.00 -6.95 -19.15
CA SER A 143 30.46 -6.76 -19.31
C SER A 143 30.96 -5.31 -19.21
N LYS A 144 31.88 -5.10 -18.25
CA LYS A 144 32.97 -4.10 -18.16
C LYS A 144 32.66 -2.62 -18.45
N GLY A 145 32.73 -1.83 -17.37
CA GLY A 145 33.64 -0.68 -17.26
C GLY A 145 33.39 0.52 -18.17
N GLY A 146 32.84 1.60 -17.59
CA GLY A 146 32.86 2.93 -18.20
C GLY A 146 31.98 3.89 -17.40
N LYS A 147 32.54 5.01 -16.98
CA LYS A 147 31.85 6.09 -16.28
C LYS A 147 30.67 6.59 -17.12
N ILE A 148 29.46 6.64 -16.55
CA ILE A 148 28.28 7.21 -17.21
C ILE A 148 28.49 8.71 -17.28
N ASP A 149 28.66 9.24 -18.49
CA ASP A 149 28.74 10.68 -18.76
C ASP A 149 27.34 11.21 -19.14
N LYS A 150 27.09 12.49 -18.83
CA LYS A 150 25.81 13.21 -19.00
C LYS A 150 25.31 13.25 -20.45
N SER A 151 26.16 12.91 -21.41
CA SER A 151 25.82 12.76 -22.84
C SER A 151 25.08 11.46 -23.17
N MET A 152 24.99 10.49 -22.24
CA MET A 152 24.27 9.22 -22.45
C MET A 152 22.80 9.23 -21.99
N ILE A 153 22.34 10.30 -21.33
CA ILE A 153 20.92 10.48 -21.01
C ILE A 153 20.31 11.30 -22.16
N SER A 154 19.96 10.65 -23.26
CA SER A 154 19.19 11.31 -24.32
C SER A 154 17.77 11.62 -23.81
N GLY A 155 17.16 12.68 -24.32
CA GLY A 155 15.77 13.01 -24.06
C GLY A 155 14.81 11.86 -24.46
N PRO A 156 13.55 11.90 -24.01
CA PRO A 156 12.55 10.89 -24.34
C PRO A 156 12.48 10.65 -25.85
N THR A 157 12.35 9.40 -26.28
CA THR A 157 12.20 9.05 -27.69
C THR A 157 11.01 9.83 -28.27
N GLN A 158 11.20 10.53 -29.39
CA GLN A 158 10.15 11.30 -30.04
C GLN A 158 8.95 10.38 -30.34
N GLY A 159 7.80 10.63 -29.71
CA GLY A 159 6.60 9.78 -29.79
C GLY A 159 6.40 8.77 -28.65
N SER A 160 7.30 8.69 -27.65
CA SER A 160 7.09 7.88 -26.44
C SER A 160 6.14 8.53 -25.42
N PHE A 161 5.58 9.69 -25.76
CA PHE A 161 4.62 10.41 -24.94
C PHE A 161 3.27 9.70 -25.05
N LYS A 162 2.94 8.88 -24.06
CA LYS A 162 1.61 8.28 -23.94
C LYS A 162 0.70 9.32 -23.29
N HIS A 163 -0.25 9.85 -24.05
CA HIS A 163 -1.36 10.61 -23.49
C HIS A 163 -2.15 9.67 -22.56
N VAL A 164 -1.97 9.85 -21.26
CA VAL A 164 -2.85 9.24 -20.27
C VAL A 164 -4.19 9.95 -20.36
N ALA A 165 -5.26 9.16 -20.27
CA ALA A 165 -6.64 9.59 -20.45
C ALA A 165 -6.92 11.00 -19.90
N HIS A 166 -7.39 11.88 -20.78
CA HIS A 166 -7.71 13.27 -20.43
C HIS A 166 -9.21 13.47 -20.48
N MET A 167 -9.76 13.99 -19.39
CA MET A 167 -11.12 14.48 -19.29
C MET A 167 -11.04 15.98 -19.09
N GLY A 168 -11.65 16.73 -20.00
CA GLY A 168 -11.59 18.18 -20.04
C GLY A 168 -12.90 18.75 -20.57
N TYR A 169 -13.19 19.98 -20.18
CA TYR A 169 -14.37 20.69 -20.65
C TYR A 169 -13.97 21.64 -21.78
N ASP A 170 -14.70 21.57 -22.89
CA ASP A 170 -14.61 22.53 -24.00
C ASP A 170 -15.89 23.38 -24.00
N ALA A 171 -15.74 24.71 -24.09
CA ALA A 171 -16.85 25.65 -23.97
C ALA A 171 -17.91 25.49 -25.09
N GLU A 172 -17.54 24.93 -26.25
CA GLU A 172 -18.47 24.70 -27.36
C GLU A 172 -19.02 23.27 -27.41
N LYS A 173 -18.24 22.29 -26.93
CA LYS A 173 -18.55 20.85 -27.09
C LYS A 173 -18.89 20.13 -25.79
N GLY A 174 -18.85 20.82 -24.66
CA GLY A 174 -19.15 20.27 -23.35
C GLY A 174 -18.05 19.33 -22.84
N PHE A 175 -18.46 18.25 -22.17
CA PHE A 175 -17.52 17.32 -21.56
C PHE A 175 -16.82 16.46 -22.62
N THR A 176 -15.52 16.66 -22.80
CA THR A 176 -14.69 15.86 -23.71
C THR A 176 -13.87 14.86 -22.91
N SER A 177 -13.94 13.58 -23.30
CA SER A 177 -13.08 12.55 -22.72
C SER A 177 -12.31 11.87 -23.84
N SER A 178 -10.98 11.90 -23.75
CA SER A 178 -10.09 11.22 -24.68
C SER A 178 -9.41 10.07 -23.96
N GLY A 179 -9.67 8.84 -24.42
CA GLY A 179 -9.11 7.62 -23.82
C GLY A 179 -9.83 7.12 -22.56
N VAL A 180 -11.06 7.59 -22.29
CA VAL A 180 -11.92 7.11 -21.19
C VAL A 180 -13.08 6.30 -21.77
N ASP A 181 -13.46 5.23 -21.05
CA ASP A 181 -14.54 4.31 -21.42
C ASP A 181 -15.90 5.02 -21.62
N PRO A 182 -16.67 4.74 -22.69
CA PRO A 182 -17.99 5.35 -22.94
C PRO A 182 -19.02 5.31 -21.80
N SER A 183 -18.83 4.47 -20.79
CA SER A 183 -19.64 4.47 -19.56
C SER A 183 -19.56 5.78 -18.76
N TRP A 184 -18.43 6.51 -18.87
CA TRP A 184 -18.18 7.76 -18.17
C TRP A 184 -18.98 8.95 -18.69
N THR A 185 -19.16 9.02 -20.01
CA THR A 185 -19.95 10.10 -20.62
C THR A 185 -21.41 9.95 -20.22
N ALA A 186 -21.94 8.73 -20.20
CA ALA A 186 -23.30 8.44 -19.75
C ALA A 186 -23.55 8.86 -18.29
N LEU A 187 -22.59 8.60 -17.40
CA LEU A 187 -22.71 9.01 -16.00
C LEU A 187 -22.69 10.53 -15.82
N LEU A 188 -21.83 11.23 -16.55
CA LEU A 188 -21.74 12.68 -16.44
C LEU A 188 -23.01 13.36 -16.98
N THR A 189 -23.56 12.86 -18.08
CA THR A 189 -24.88 13.29 -18.57
C THR A 189 -25.99 13.00 -17.56
N ALA A 190 -25.95 11.86 -16.88
CA ALA A 190 -26.91 11.53 -15.83
C ALA A 190 -26.81 12.46 -14.61
N LEU A 191 -25.59 12.76 -14.14
CA LEU A 191 -25.37 13.69 -13.03
C LEU A 191 -25.83 15.12 -13.34
N GLU A 192 -25.61 15.58 -14.58
CA GLU A 192 -26.11 16.87 -15.05
C GLU A 192 -27.64 16.91 -15.04
N SER A 193 -28.31 15.84 -15.47
CA SER A 193 -29.78 15.73 -15.44
C SER A 193 -30.37 15.70 -14.02
N GLN A 194 -29.58 15.28 -13.03
CA GLN A 194 -29.97 15.22 -11.63
C GLN A 194 -29.66 16.52 -10.87
N GLY A 195 -29.21 17.57 -11.57
CA GLY A 195 -28.96 18.89 -10.96
C GLY A 195 -27.68 18.96 -10.13
N VAL A 196 -26.72 18.05 -10.35
CA VAL A 196 -25.40 18.16 -9.74
C VAL A 196 -24.61 19.24 -10.47
N ASP A 197 -24.31 20.33 -9.75
CA ASP A 197 -23.63 21.47 -10.32
C ASP A 197 -22.21 21.15 -10.79
N ARG A 198 -21.83 21.78 -11.90
CA ARG A 198 -20.66 21.43 -12.71
C ARG A 198 -19.35 21.66 -11.97
N GLU A 199 -19.30 22.70 -11.12
CA GLU A 199 -18.17 22.97 -10.23
C GLU A 199 -18.00 21.88 -9.18
N MET A 200 -19.11 21.29 -8.71
CA MET A 200 -19.07 20.19 -7.74
C MET A 200 -18.47 18.94 -8.37
N VAL A 201 -18.81 18.64 -9.62
CA VAL A 201 -18.22 17.52 -10.38
C VAL A 201 -16.72 17.74 -10.61
N GLN A 202 -16.30 18.98 -10.89
CA GLN A 202 -14.88 19.30 -11.07
C GLN A 202 -14.08 19.18 -9.77
N ASN A 203 -14.60 19.73 -8.68
CA ASN A 203 -13.95 19.70 -7.36
C ASN A 203 -13.89 18.27 -6.78
N ASN A 204 -14.85 17.42 -7.12
CA ASN A 204 -14.93 16.04 -6.65
C ASN A 204 -14.60 15.02 -7.75
N MET A 205 -13.94 15.46 -8.83
CA MET A 205 -13.66 14.60 -9.98
C MET A 205 -12.84 13.36 -9.59
N ASP A 206 -11.89 13.52 -8.65
CA ASP A 206 -11.07 12.40 -8.17
C ASP A 206 -11.88 11.40 -7.33
N PHE A 207 -12.88 11.87 -6.59
CA PHE A 207 -13.81 11.02 -5.86
C PHE A 207 -14.73 10.24 -6.80
N ILE A 208 -15.26 10.89 -7.84
CA ILE A 208 -16.13 10.25 -8.84
C ILE A 208 -15.33 9.18 -9.61
N LYS A 209 -14.06 9.47 -9.97
CA LYS A 209 -13.09 8.51 -10.56
C LYS A 209 -12.93 7.26 -9.72
N ASP A 210 -12.74 7.42 -8.42
CA ASP A 210 -12.56 6.30 -7.51
C ASP A 210 -13.87 5.51 -7.33
N PHE A 211 -15.00 6.21 -7.20
CA PHE A 211 -16.33 5.59 -7.10
C PHE A 211 -16.66 4.73 -8.31
N MET A 212 -16.47 5.21 -9.55
CA MET A 212 -16.74 4.42 -10.75
C MET A 212 -15.76 3.27 -10.95
N ARG A 213 -14.48 3.43 -10.56
CA ARG A 213 -13.52 2.32 -10.61
C ARG A 213 -13.94 1.19 -9.68
N ASN A 214 -14.47 1.53 -8.51
CA ASN A 214 -14.96 0.58 -7.53
C ASN A 214 -16.35 0.00 -7.89
N ALA A 215 -17.26 0.84 -8.39
CA ALA A 215 -18.61 0.45 -8.80
C ALA A 215 -18.62 -0.37 -10.10
N GLY A 216 -17.80 -0.02 -11.09
CA GLY A 216 -17.62 -0.81 -12.32
C GLY A 216 -16.99 -2.19 -12.06
N ALA A 217 -16.13 -2.30 -11.03
CA ALA A 217 -15.64 -3.60 -10.56
C ALA A 217 -16.75 -4.44 -9.92
N ALA A 218 -17.70 -3.82 -9.22
CA ALA A 218 -18.86 -4.50 -8.65
C ALA A 218 -19.87 -4.96 -9.73
N GLU A 219 -20.09 -4.16 -10.78
CA GLU A 219 -21.00 -4.52 -11.88
C GLU A 219 -20.38 -5.57 -12.82
N ALA A 220 -19.08 -5.49 -13.11
CA ALA A 220 -18.36 -6.54 -13.84
C ALA A 220 -18.35 -7.88 -13.08
N ALA A 221 -18.28 -7.84 -11.74
CA ALA A 221 -18.42 -9.02 -10.89
C ALA A 221 -19.87 -9.54 -10.83
N ALA A 222 -20.88 -8.68 -10.97
CA ALA A 222 -22.29 -9.07 -11.01
C ALA A 222 -22.70 -9.66 -12.37
N ALA A 223 -22.18 -9.13 -13.49
CA ALA A 223 -22.43 -9.65 -14.83
C ALA A 223 -21.81 -11.06 -15.03
N GLN A 224 -20.68 -11.36 -14.38
CA GLN A 224 -20.07 -12.69 -14.40
C GLN A 224 -20.80 -13.73 -13.53
N LYS A 225 -21.73 -13.32 -12.65
CA LYS A 225 -22.52 -14.23 -11.80
C LYS A 225 -23.82 -14.75 -12.45
N LYS A 226 -24.24 -14.25 -13.61
CA LYS A 226 -25.29 -14.91 -14.41
C LYS A 226 -24.67 -16.01 -15.29
N LYS A 227 -24.28 -17.12 -14.66
CA LYS A 227 -23.92 -18.35 -15.39
C LYS A 227 -25.18 -18.96 -16.04
N ALA A 228 -25.01 -19.39 -17.28
CA ALA A 228 -25.99 -20.14 -18.09
C ALA A 228 -26.54 -21.39 -17.36
N PRO A 229 -27.75 -21.88 -17.72
CA PRO A 229 -28.30 -23.09 -17.13
C PRO A 229 -27.37 -24.29 -17.36
N PRO A 230 -27.30 -25.25 -16.42
CA PRO A 230 -26.38 -26.37 -16.52
C PRO A 230 -26.71 -27.24 -17.74
N PRO A 231 -25.70 -27.83 -18.42
CA PRO A 231 -25.95 -28.69 -19.57
C PRO A 231 -26.69 -29.97 -19.15
N PRO A 232 -27.54 -30.54 -20.02
CA PRO A 232 -28.30 -31.74 -19.69
C PRO A 232 -27.38 -32.96 -19.57
N ILE A 233 -27.65 -33.77 -18.55
CA ILE A 233 -26.91 -35.00 -18.21
C ILE A 233 -26.97 -36.00 -19.39
N PRO A 234 -25.84 -36.60 -19.82
CA PRO A 234 -25.84 -37.63 -20.86
C PRO A 234 -26.60 -38.88 -20.39
N ARG A 235 -27.69 -39.23 -21.07
CA ARG A 235 -28.35 -40.53 -20.91
C ARG A 235 -27.50 -41.60 -21.60
N HIS A 236 -26.73 -42.35 -20.82
CA HIS A 236 -26.07 -43.56 -21.33
C HIS A 236 -27.15 -44.60 -21.68
N ARG A 237 -27.34 -44.81 -22.98
CA ARG A 237 -28.07 -45.94 -23.55
C ARG A 237 -27.08 -47.11 -23.65
N GLY A 238 -27.31 -48.17 -22.90
CA GLY A 238 -26.54 -49.42 -22.96
C GLY A 238 -27.46 -50.59 -22.68
N HIS A 239 -27.67 -51.40 -23.70
CA HIS A 239 -28.58 -52.54 -23.79
C HIS A 239 -28.04 -53.81 -23.13
N ALA A 240 -28.98 -54.68 -22.75
CA ALA A 240 -28.97 -56.15 -22.84
C ALA A 240 -28.25 -56.98 -21.76
N GLN A 241 -29.05 -57.75 -21.02
CA GLN A 241 -28.77 -59.15 -20.68
C GLN A 241 -30.13 -59.85 -20.48
N GLN A 242 -30.69 -60.40 -21.56
CA GLN A 242 -30.75 -61.85 -21.86
C GLN A 242 -31.74 -62.61 -20.96
N ASP A 243 -32.98 -62.73 -21.45
CA ASP A 243 -33.88 -63.82 -21.14
C ASP A 243 -33.32 -65.14 -21.71
N SER A 244 -33.26 -66.19 -20.90
CA SER A 244 -33.33 -67.58 -21.37
C SER A 244 -33.85 -68.50 -20.27
N ALA A 245 -34.80 -69.33 -20.68
CA ALA A 245 -35.73 -70.11 -19.90
C ALA A 245 -35.16 -71.35 -19.18
N SER A 246 -35.88 -71.81 -18.15
CA SER A 246 -36.20 -73.23 -17.85
C SER A 246 -37.32 -73.25 -16.79
N ALA A 247 -38.58 -73.46 -17.15
CA ALA A 247 -39.29 -74.74 -17.36
C ALA A 247 -40.06 -75.20 -16.09
N PRO A 248 -41.22 -75.90 -16.24
CA PRO A 248 -42.35 -75.83 -15.31
C PRO A 248 -42.61 -77.13 -14.52
N ALA A 249 -43.54 -77.12 -13.54
CA ALA A 249 -44.23 -78.34 -13.11
C ALA A 249 -45.62 -78.08 -12.43
N PRO A 250 -46.57 -79.05 -12.52
CA PRO A 250 -48.03 -78.95 -12.24
C PRO A 250 -48.45 -79.89 -11.06
N PRO A 251 -49.71 -80.38 -10.95
CA PRO A 251 -51.04 -79.79 -11.09
C PRO A 251 -51.65 -79.32 -9.75
#